data_AF-A0A1H6UUW8-F1
#
_entry.id   AF-A0A1H6UUW8-F1
#
_cell.length_a   1.000
_cell.length_b   1.000
_cell.length_c   1.000
_cell.angle_alpha   90.00
_cell.angle_beta   90.00
_cell.angle_gamma   90.00
#
_symmetry.space_group_name_H-M   'P 1'
#
loop_
_entity.id
_entity.type
_entity.pdbx_description
1 polymer ?
#
loop_
_entity_poly.entity_id
_entity_poly.type
_entity_poly.pdbx_seq_one_letter_code
_entity_poly.pdbx_strand_id
1 'polypeptide(L)'
;MRQLEIENQLRDLVSRIIVQVELATAQGRTDINLALEDAFIPILKSVYNLPHLVNLNRKHKNFPGIDLGDDHDRVAFQLTSTTTLDKVKFTVRQFMERSYFNSFDELFILMLARKQSSYSQASVNELLTDQFAFNCKKHIIDLTDLLGLVAGLRLAAQERVLDEFRRILGEVDAYVSFSSESIAAPTAITTNLQQIHLPEAVYVAELTIDDKAVIAQAKAQLGYRGKARGRRPIVKMALLLNDVHTDAWVQHDNKIFSFHDIERSGLVSVVDEGSIERLEVSDLADSTELDNVNILKQLLSAETREQLKRRHVRMQTKLGFFFFGPTVDGQLERKETWIGKKSAIRRVYEVKHQRKGPTKVAHHQHLSFDLTFTRLGDEWYAQIVPSWYYSYDGYRQSNWHDDLLSQQKRLEHNSSVRNMVRFVAYFLSTSDDAESDLLHFQSLVEFNALDADEEDVADAEAPANDMAEGAAA
;
A
#
# COMPACT_ATOMS: atom_id res chain seq x y z
N MET A 1 23.45 -38.45 8.85
CA MET A 1 24.01 -37.48 7.89
C MET A 1 23.01 -36.37 7.60
N ARG A 2 21.83 -36.67 7.03
CA ARG A 2 20.82 -35.64 6.71
C ARG A 2 20.28 -34.82 7.88
N GLN A 3 20.07 -35.44 9.06
CA GLN A 3 19.68 -34.70 10.27
C GLN A 3 20.75 -33.69 10.70
N LEU A 4 22.02 -34.09 10.71
CA LEU A 4 23.14 -33.22 11.06
C LEU A 4 23.30 -32.06 10.06
N GLU A 5 23.04 -32.30 8.78
CA GLU A 5 23.00 -31.24 7.75
C GLU A 5 21.90 -30.21 8.03
N ILE A 6 20.68 -30.66 8.36
CA ILE A 6 19.56 -29.77 8.70
C ILE A 6 19.86 -28.96 9.96
N GLU A 7 20.40 -29.60 11.00
CA GLU A 7 20.77 -28.92 12.25
C GLU A 7 21.86 -27.86 12.03
N ASN A 8 22.85 -28.13 11.17
CA ASN A 8 23.87 -27.14 10.82
C ASN A 8 23.26 -25.96 10.03
N GLN A 9 22.40 -26.23 9.05
CA GLN A 9 21.72 -25.18 8.28
C GLN A 9 20.80 -24.33 9.16
N LEU A 10 20.08 -24.94 10.10
CA LEU A 10 19.27 -24.23 11.09
C LEU A 10 20.13 -23.31 11.96
N ARG A 11 21.29 -23.79 12.41
CA ARG A 11 22.23 -23.00 13.21
C ARG A 11 22.72 -21.77 12.44
N ASP A 12 23.12 -21.94 11.18
CA ASP A 12 23.57 -20.84 10.33
C ASP A 12 22.49 -19.79 10.10
N LEU A 13 21.25 -20.22 9.80
CA LEU A 13 20.12 -19.31 9.59
C LEU A 13 19.77 -18.53 10.86
N VAL A 14 19.66 -19.22 11.99
CA VAL A 14 19.32 -18.58 13.27
C VAL A 14 20.41 -17.61 13.70
N SER A 15 21.70 -17.95 13.54
CA SER A 15 22.79 -17.02 13.81
C SER A 15 22.67 -15.74 12.99
N ARG A 16 22.31 -15.84 11.71
CA ARG A 16 22.09 -14.65 10.86
C ARG A 16 20.88 -13.83 11.33
N ILE A 17 19.77 -14.48 11.67
CA ILE A 17 18.56 -13.78 12.16
C ILE A 17 18.87 -13.01 13.45
N ILE A 18 19.53 -13.65 14.43
CA ILE A 18 19.91 -13.00 15.70
C ILE A 18 20.74 -11.74 15.43
N VAL A 19 21.80 -11.86 14.63
CA VAL A 19 22.69 -10.74 14.31
C VAL A 19 21.93 -9.61 13.61
N GLN A 20 21.06 -9.94 12.66
CA GLN A 20 20.27 -8.92 11.95
C GLN A 20 19.27 -8.20 12.87
N VAL A 21 18.61 -8.91 13.78
CA VAL A 21 17.68 -8.32 14.75
C VAL A 21 18.41 -7.43 15.75
N GLU A 22 19.59 -7.85 16.21
CA GLU A 22 20.45 -7.06 17.11
C GLU A 22 20.89 -5.76 16.42
N LEU A 23 21.38 -5.84 15.18
CA LEU A 23 21.79 -4.68 14.38
C LEU A 23 20.62 -3.74 14.09
N ALA A 24 19.46 -4.27 13.69
CA ALA A 24 18.27 -3.47 13.43
C ALA A 24 17.77 -2.76 14.69
N THR A 25 17.72 -3.47 15.83
CA THR A 25 17.32 -2.89 17.12
C THR A 25 18.28 -1.77 17.54
N ALA A 26 19.60 -1.97 17.39
CA ALA A 26 20.61 -0.96 17.68
C ALA A 26 20.48 0.30 16.78
N GLN A 27 19.93 0.14 15.58
CA GLN A 27 19.62 1.24 14.66
C GLN A 27 18.26 1.92 14.94
N GLY A 28 17.56 1.55 16.01
CA GLY A 28 16.24 2.09 16.35
C GLY A 28 15.09 1.53 15.51
N ARG A 29 15.33 0.46 14.74
CA ARG A 29 14.34 -0.18 13.85
C ARG A 29 13.58 -1.28 14.60
N THR A 30 12.60 -0.88 15.39
CA THR A 30 11.82 -1.79 16.25
C THR A 30 10.67 -2.48 15.53
N ASP A 31 10.33 -2.04 14.32
CA ASP A 31 9.32 -2.60 13.40
C ASP A 31 9.70 -3.98 12.84
N ILE A 32 10.99 -4.34 12.86
CA ILE A 32 11.43 -5.73 12.56
C ILE A 32 10.78 -6.75 13.52
N ASN A 33 10.55 -6.38 14.78
CA ASN A 33 9.97 -7.29 15.77
C ASN A 33 8.52 -7.63 15.41
N LEU A 34 7.75 -6.65 14.93
CA LEU A 34 6.36 -6.85 14.50
C LEU A 34 6.27 -7.79 13.29
N ALA A 35 7.19 -7.66 12.33
CA ALA A 35 7.26 -8.56 11.19
C ALA A 35 7.58 -10.00 11.63
N LEU A 36 8.47 -10.15 12.61
CA LEU A 36 8.84 -11.47 13.15
C LEU A 36 7.70 -12.14 13.93
N GLU A 37 6.77 -11.39 14.52
CA GLU A 37 5.63 -11.97 15.25
C GLU A 37 4.84 -12.98 14.41
N ASP A 38 4.40 -12.56 13.22
CA ASP A 38 3.64 -13.42 12.32
C ASP A 38 4.51 -14.54 11.72
N ALA A 39 5.79 -14.23 11.46
CA ALA A 39 6.71 -15.15 10.81
C ALA A 39 7.11 -16.32 11.71
N PHE A 40 7.14 -16.13 13.05
CA PHE A 40 7.42 -17.21 14.01
C PHE A 40 6.22 -18.13 14.28
N ILE A 41 5.00 -17.78 13.89
CA ILE A 41 3.81 -18.60 14.15
C ILE A 41 4.00 -20.04 13.65
N PRO A 42 4.33 -20.32 12.38
CA PRO A 42 4.43 -21.71 11.88
C PRO A 42 5.48 -22.54 12.62
N ILE A 43 6.54 -21.89 13.09
CA ILE A 43 7.62 -22.51 13.88
C ILE A 43 7.10 -22.87 15.27
N LEU A 44 6.48 -21.91 15.97
CA LEU A 44 5.92 -22.13 17.30
C LEU A 44 4.79 -23.17 17.28
N LYS A 45 3.93 -23.18 16.24
CA LYS A 45 2.94 -24.25 16.04
C LYS A 45 3.57 -25.63 16.00
N SER A 46 4.72 -25.75 15.32
CA SER A 46 5.40 -27.02 15.14
C SER A 46 6.14 -27.47 16.39
N VAL A 47 6.75 -26.53 17.12
CA VAL A 47 7.60 -26.80 18.28
C VAL A 47 6.77 -27.06 19.54
N TYR A 48 5.71 -26.28 19.77
CA TYR A 48 4.85 -26.37 20.94
C TYR A 48 3.54 -27.14 20.68
N ASN A 49 3.34 -27.62 19.45
CA ASN A 49 2.12 -28.33 19.03
C ASN A 49 0.83 -27.50 19.27
N LEU A 50 0.84 -26.26 18.80
CA LEU A 50 -0.25 -25.28 18.97
C LEU A 50 -0.94 -25.01 17.63
N PRO A 51 -1.86 -25.87 17.16
CA PRO A 51 -2.45 -25.74 15.83
C PRO A 51 -3.29 -24.47 15.64
N HIS A 52 -3.82 -23.89 16.72
CA HIS A 52 -4.69 -22.72 16.70
C HIS A 52 -3.97 -21.41 17.08
N LEU A 53 -2.65 -21.44 17.28
CA LEU A 53 -1.84 -20.25 17.55
C LEU A 53 -2.05 -19.20 16.45
N VAL A 54 -2.43 -18.00 16.87
CA VAL A 54 -2.66 -16.85 16.00
C VAL A 54 -2.07 -15.59 16.63
N ASN A 55 -1.81 -14.59 15.80
CA ASN A 55 -1.49 -13.26 16.28
C ASN A 55 -2.74 -12.61 16.88
N LEU A 56 -2.64 -12.20 18.15
CA LEU A 56 -3.74 -11.63 18.93
C LEU A 56 -4.11 -10.23 18.46
N ASN A 57 -3.17 -9.51 17.83
CA ASN A 57 -3.44 -8.21 17.19
C ASN A 57 -4.47 -8.31 16.06
N ARG A 58 -4.77 -9.51 15.55
CA ARG A 58 -5.83 -9.76 14.55
C ARG A 58 -7.24 -9.78 15.13
N LYS A 59 -7.38 -10.10 16.43
CA LYS A 59 -8.68 -10.13 17.14
C LYS A 59 -9.02 -8.78 17.75
N HIS A 60 -8.02 -8.02 18.20
CA HIS A 60 -8.16 -6.66 18.71
C HIS A 60 -6.89 -5.88 18.38
N LYS A 61 -7.01 -4.66 17.83
CA LYS A 61 -5.83 -3.83 17.54
C LYS A 61 -5.05 -3.56 18.84
N ASN A 62 -3.73 -3.75 18.78
CA ASN A 62 -2.79 -3.53 19.87
C ASN A 62 -3.14 -4.33 21.14
N PHE A 63 -3.11 -5.65 21.05
CA PHE A 63 -3.30 -6.54 22.20
C PHE A 63 -2.16 -6.30 23.19
N PRO A 64 -2.42 -5.65 24.33
CA PRO A 64 -1.33 -5.10 25.13
C PRO A 64 -0.68 -6.19 25.98
N GLY A 65 0.62 -6.41 25.80
CA GLY A 65 1.47 -7.24 26.67
C GLY A 65 1.57 -8.73 26.29
N ILE A 66 0.89 -9.17 25.22
CA ILE A 66 1.09 -10.48 24.57
C ILE A 66 0.81 -10.36 23.07
N ASP A 67 1.57 -11.07 22.24
CA ASP A 67 1.51 -10.92 20.78
C ASP A 67 0.80 -12.10 20.12
N LEU A 68 1.10 -13.34 20.56
CA LEU A 68 0.52 -14.57 20.00
C LEU A 68 -0.26 -15.33 21.08
N GLY A 69 -1.33 -16.01 20.68
CA GLY A 69 -2.13 -16.81 21.59
C GLY A 69 -2.87 -17.95 20.91
N ASP A 70 -2.94 -19.07 21.60
CA ASP A 70 -3.77 -20.22 21.28
C ASP A 70 -4.81 -20.35 22.41
N ASP A 71 -6.05 -19.95 22.15
CA ASP A 71 -7.12 -20.00 23.15
C ASP A 71 -7.56 -21.44 23.47
N HIS A 72 -7.27 -22.40 22.58
CA HIS A 72 -7.66 -23.80 22.75
C HIS A 72 -6.71 -24.51 23.71
N ASP A 73 -5.41 -24.42 23.42
CA ASP A 73 -4.35 -24.96 24.25
C ASP A 73 -3.95 -24.01 25.40
N ARG A 74 -4.55 -22.82 25.44
CA ARG A 74 -4.41 -21.80 26.50
C ARG A 74 -2.95 -21.38 26.71
N VAL A 75 -2.20 -21.19 25.63
CA VAL A 75 -0.80 -20.73 25.66
C VAL A 75 -0.65 -19.37 24.96
N ALA A 76 0.06 -18.44 25.59
CA ALA A 76 0.40 -17.13 25.04
C ALA A 76 1.91 -16.92 24.89
N PHE A 77 2.29 -16.10 23.92
CA PHE A 77 3.68 -15.66 23.71
C PHE A 77 3.76 -14.13 23.61
N GLN A 78 4.74 -13.56 24.30
CA GLN A 78 5.28 -12.24 24.00
C GLN A 78 6.60 -12.42 23.25
N LEU A 79 6.75 -11.77 22.10
CA LEU A 79 7.98 -11.68 21.33
C LEU A 79 8.64 -10.33 21.61
N THR A 80 9.95 -10.32 21.79
CA THR A 80 10.69 -9.07 22.03
C THR A 80 12.18 -9.18 21.71
N SER A 81 12.79 -8.10 21.23
CA SER A 81 14.25 -7.99 21.16
C SER A 81 14.89 -7.45 22.45
N THR A 82 14.10 -6.94 23.40
CA THR A 82 14.61 -6.41 24.68
C THR A 82 14.74 -7.53 25.71
N THR A 83 15.98 -7.82 26.11
CA THR A 83 16.29 -8.98 26.95
C THR A 83 16.38 -8.67 28.45
N THR A 84 16.06 -7.44 28.87
CA THR A 84 16.21 -6.96 30.26
C THR A 84 15.19 -7.58 31.23
N LEU A 85 15.55 -7.65 32.51
CA LEU A 85 14.62 -8.09 33.56
C LEU A 85 13.42 -7.14 33.67
N ASP A 86 13.61 -5.84 33.43
CA ASP A 86 12.52 -4.86 33.47
C ASP A 86 11.49 -5.11 32.37
N LYS A 87 11.92 -5.53 31.16
CA LYS A 87 10.99 -5.94 30.10
C LYS A 87 10.20 -7.18 30.50
N VAL A 88 10.84 -8.16 31.13
CA VAL A 88 10.17 -9.36 31.67
C VAL A 88 9.12 -8.96 32.71
N LYS A 89 9.51 -8.16 33.71
CA LYS A 89 8.59 -7.65 34.73
C LYS A 89 7.42 -6.87 34.14
N PHE A 90 7.68 -6.00 33.16
CA PHE A 90 6.65 -5.25 32.47
C PHE A 90 5.63 -6.17 31.78
N THR A 91 6.11 -7.20 31.08
CA THR A 91 5.27 -8.17 30.36
C THR A 91 4.41 -8.97 31.34
N VAL A 92 5.02 -9.51 32.41
CA VAL A 92 4.30 -10.25 33.46
C VAL A 92 3.26 -9.35 34.15
N ARG A 93 3.62 -8.10 34.47
CA ARG A 93 2.69 -7.14 35.06
C ARG A 93 1.49 -6.88 34.16
N GLN A 94 1.70 -6.61 32.88
CA GLN A 94 0.60 -6.41 31.93
C GLN A 94 -0.30 -7.65 31.82
N PHE A 95 0.28 -8.85 31.84
CA PHE A 95 -0.47 -10.10 31.80
C PHE A 95 -1.38 -10.26 33.02
N MET A 96 -0.88 -9.93 34.22
CA MET A 96 -1.63 -9.99 35.47
C MET A 96 -2.70 -8.90 35.58
N GLU A 97 -2.35 -7.64 35.31
CA GLU A 97 -3.28 -6.49 35.38
C GLU A 97 -4.50 -6.67 34.48
N ARG A 98 -4.31 -7.32 33.33
CA ARG A 98 -5.36 -7.55 32.33
C ARG A 98 -6.08 -8.87 32.50
N SER A 99 -5.74 -9.61 33.56
CA SER A 99 -6.34 -10.90 33.89
C SER A 99 -6.31 -11.92 32.74
N TYR A 100 -5.24 -11.91 31.94
CA TYR A 100 -5.08 -12.86 30.82
C TYR A 100 -4.92 -14.30 31.29
N PHE A 101 -4.57 -14.53 32.55
CA PHE A 101 -4.57 -15.85 33.19
C PHE A 101 -5.94 -16.56 33.14
N ASN A 102 -7.05 -15.83 32.94
CA ASN A 102 -8.36 -16.45 32.73
C ASN A 102 -8.44 -17.20 31.38
N SER A 103 -7.70 -16.73 30.38
CA SER A 103 -7.72 -17.27 29.01
C SER A 103 -6.51 -18.14 28.71
N PHE A 104 -5.37 -17.91 29.37
CA PHE A 104 -4.11 -18.59 29.11
C PHE A 104 -3.48 -19.10 30.41
N ASP A 105 -3.11 -20.38 30.42
CA ASP A 105 -2.48 -21.06 31.55
C ASP A 105 -0.95 -20.94 31.50
N GLU A 106 -0.37 -20.72 30.31
CA GLU A 106 1.07 -20.49 30.14
C GLU A 106 1.37 -19.21 29.36
N LEU A 107 2.38 -18.48 29.80
CA LEU A 107 2.95 -17.32 29.11
C LEU A 107 4.43 -17.60 28.84
N PHE A 108 4.83 -17.57 27.57
CA PHE A 108 6.23 -17.57 27.16
C PHE A 108 6.67 -16.18 26.73
N ILE A 109 7.92 -15.83 27.03
CA ILE A 109 8.58 -14.63 26.52
C ILE A 109 9.71 -15.10 25.60
N LEU A 110 9.50 -14.95 24.29
CA LEU A 110 10.46 -15.29 23.25
C LEU A 110 11.36 -14.08 22.94
N MET A 111 12.61 -14.22 23.33
CA MET A 111 13.67 -13.26 23.05
C MET A 111 14.23 -13.50 21.64
N LEU A 112 14.12 -12.50 20.78
CA LEU A 112 14.63 -12.53 19.41
C LEU A 112 16.15 -12.30 19.35
N ALA A 113 16.70 -11.68 20.40
CA ALA A 113 18.12 -11.60 20.67
C ALA A 113 18.51 -12.59 21.79
N ARG A 114 19.82 -12.79 21.99
CA ARG A 114 20.31 -13.73 23.01
C ARG A 114 19.86 -13.31 24.42
N LYS A 115 19.16 -14.20 25.13
CA LYS A 115 18.66 -13.91 26.48
C LYS A 115 19.79 -13.82 27.51
N GLN A 116 19.51 -13.22 28.68
CA GLN A 116 20.47 -13.18 29.79
C GLN A 116 20.73 -14.57 30.36
N SER A 117 21.90 -14.76 30.99
CA SER A 117 22.27 -16.01 31.64
C SER A 117 21.33 -16.38 32.79
N SER A 118 20.74 -15.39 33.46
CA SER A 118 19.77 -15.59 34.52
C SER A 118 18.80 -14.40 34.64
N TYR A 119 17.65 -14.68 35.24
CA TYR A 119 16.62 -13.70 35.59
C TYR A 119 16.21 -13.95 37.05
N SER A 120 16.04 -12.88 37.83
CA SER A 120 15.66 -13.00 39.25
C SER A 120 14.23 -13.52 39.38
N GLN A 121 14.08 -14.80 39.73
CA GLN A 121 12.77 -15.40 39.98
C GLN A 121 12.04 -14.71 41.14
N ALA A 122 12.76 -14.32 42.20
CA ALA A 122 12.18 -13.63 43.35
C ALA A 122 11.49 -12.32 42.92
N SER A 123 12.15 -11.54 42.07
CA SER A 123 11.62 -10.25 41.62
C SER A 123 10.46 -10.38 40.62
N VAL A 124 10.29 -11.53 39.96
CA VAL A 124 9.11 -11.81 39.12
C VAL A 124 7.96 -12.33 39.99
N ASN A 125 8.27 -13.14 41.01
CA ASN A 125 7.27 -13.65 41.95
C ASN A 125 6.53 -12.55 42.70
N GLU A 126 7.17 -11.41 42.99
CA GLU A 126 6.53 -10.22 43.58
C GLU A 126 5.34 -9.70 42.75
N LEU A 127 5.29 -10.01 41.45
CA LEU A 127 4.22 -9.60 40.53
C LEU A 127 3.14 -10.67 40.34
N LEU A 128 3.40 -11.89 40.81
CA LEU A 128 2.50 -13.03 40.64
C LEU A 128 1.56 -13.14 41.85
N THR A 129 0.38 -13.69 41.59
CA THR A 129 -0.57 -14.10 42.63
C THR A 129 -0.73 -15.62 42.56
N ASP A 130 -1.47 -16.20 43.50
CA ASP A 130 -1.77 -17.64 43.52
C ASP A 130 -2.55 -18.13 42.28
N GLN A 131 -2.99 -17.21 41.41
CA GLN A 131 -3.76 -17.49 40.20
C GLN A 131 -2.90 -17.85 38.98
N PHE A 132 -1.59 -17.55 39.00
CA PHE A 132 -0.74 -17.77 37.82
C PHE A 132 0.71 -18.09 38.21
N ALA A 133 1.26 -19.16 37.62
CA ALA A 133 2.63 -19.60 37.87
C ALA A 133 3.55 -19.25 36.68
N PHE A 134 4.63 -18.50 36.95
CA PHE A 134 5.63 -18.16 35.94
C PHE A 134 7.03 -18.57 36.38
N ASN A 135 7.69 -19.44 35.61
CA ASN A 135 9.05 -19.88 35.87
C ASN A 135 10.02 -19.26 34.85
N CYS A 136 10.94 -18.42 35.32
CA CYS A 136 11.87 -17.69 34.47
C CYS A 136 12.76 -18.60 33.63
N LYS A 137 13.11 -19.81 34.11
CA LYS A 137 13.96 -20.76 33.38
C LYS A 137 13.19 -21.49 32.27
N LYS A 138 11.91 -21.79 32.51
CA LYS A 138 11.04 -22.48 31.55
C LYS A 138 10.44 -21.52 30.52
N HIS A 139 9.96 -20.37 30.97
CA HIS A 139 9.09 -19.49 30.19
C HIS A 139 9.83 -18.36 29.48
N ILE A 140 11.09 -18.06 29.84
CA ILE A 140 11.93 -17.11 29.10
C ILE A 140 12.84 -17.91 28.17
N ILE A 141 12.52 -17.85 26.89
CA ILE A 141 13.16 -18.64 25.84
C ILE A 141 13.80 -17.70 24.82
N ASP A 142 14.83 -18.17 24.13
CA ASP A 142 15.38 -17.52 22.94
C ASP A 142 15.45 -18.48 21.76
N LEU A 143 16.01 -18.02 20.64
CA LEU A 143 16.14 -18.84 19.43
C LEU A 143 17.09 -20.03 19.62
N THR A 144 17.99 -20.00 20.60
CA THR A 144 18.86 -21.16 20.90
C THR A 144 18.09 -22.25 21.65
N ASP A 145 17.21 -21.88 22.57
CA ASP A 145 16.28 -22.83 23.21
C ASP A 145 15.36 -23.46 22.17
N LEU A 146 14.84 -22.64 21.24
CA LEU A 146 13.94 -23.08 20.19
C LEU A 146 14.62 -24.06 19.22
N LEU A 147 15.88 -23.82 18.84
CA LEU A 147 16.68 -24.80 18.09
C LEU A 147 16.84 -26.14 18.83
N GLY A 148 17.03 -26.08 20.15
CA GLY A 148 17.09 -27.27 20.99
C GLY A 148 15.79 -28.09 20.93
N LEU A 149 14.64 -27.42 20.94
CA LEU A 149 13.34 -28.08 20.80
C LEU A 149 13.12 -28.65 19.39
N VAL A 150 13.58 -27.95 18.34
CA VAL A 150 13.49 -28.41 16.95
C VAL A 150 14.28 -29.71 16.74
N ALA A 151 15.44 -29.86 17.38
CA ALA A 151 16.24 -31.09 17.30
C ALA A 151 15.48 -32.33 17.82
N GLY A 152 14.50 -32.15 18.71
CA GLY A 152 13.61 -33.22 19.20
C GLY A 152 12.49 -33.62 18.24
N LEU A 153 12.25 -32.85 17.17
CA LEU A 153 11.18 -33.12 16.21
C LEU A 153 11.57 -34.22 15.21
N ARG A 154 10.57 -34.84 14.58
CA ARG A 154 10.79 -35.77 13.46
C ARG A 154 11.45 -35.04 12.29
N LEU A 155 12.27 -35.74 11.51
CA LEU A 155 13.03 -35.17 10.39
C LEU A 155 12.17 -34.31 9.43
N ALA A 156 10.98 -34.79 9.05
CA ALA A 156 10.08 -34.05 8.17
C ALA A 156 9.55 -32.74 8.80
N ALA A 157 9.45 -32.66 10.12
CA ALA A 157 9.09 -31.43 10.83
C ALA A 157 10.29 -30.50 10.95
N GLN A 158 11.50 -31.03 11.15
CA GLN A 158 12.74 -30.24 11.10
C GLN A 158 12.94 -29.58 9.72
N GLU A 159 12.71 -30.32 8.62
CA GLU A 159 12.77 -29.77 7.25
C GLU A 159 11.75 -28.64 7.04
N ARG A 160 10.52 -28.78 7.55
CA ARG A 160 9.52 -27.70 7.50
C ARG A 160 9.97 -26.47 8.28
N VAL A 161 10.46 -26.64 9.50
CA VAL A 161 10.94 -25.52 10.33
C VAL A 161 12.13 -24.82 9.67
N LEU A 162 13.04 -25.57 9.05
CA LEU A 162 14.16 -25.04 8.28
C LEU A 162 13.67 -24.13 7.12
N ASP A 163 12.65 -24.55 6.37
CA ASP A 163 12.11 -23.74 5.30
C ASP A 163 11.41 -22.47 5.80
N GLU A 164 10.76 -22.51 6.97
CA GLU A 164 10.20 -21.31 7.59
C GLU A 164 11.30 -20.35 8.04
N PHE A 165 12.38 -20.84 8.66
CA PHE A 165 13.54 -19.99 9.00
C PHE A 165 14.20 -19.35 7.76
N ARG A 166 14.25 -20.05 6.62
CA ARG A 166 14.74 -19.47 5.36
C ARG A 166 13.85 -18.32 4.89
N ARG A 167 12.52 -18.46 4.99
CA ARG A 167 11.58 -17.39 4.65
C ARG A 167 11.77 -16.19 5.57
N ILE A 168 11.83 -16.42 6.88
CA ILE A 168 12.10 -15.38 7.87
C ILE A 168 13.38 -14.61 7.53
N LEU A 169 14.48 -15.32 7.25
CA LEU A 169 15.74 -14.66 6.91
C LEU A 169 15.65 -13.89 5.58
N GLY A 170 14.96 -14.42 4.58
CA GLY A 170 14.70 -13.69 3.33
C GLY A 170 13.89 -12.41 3.53
N GLU A 171 12.92 -12.43 4.43
CA GLU A 171 12.13 -11.26 4.84
C GLU A 171 12.98 -10.24 5.62
N VAL A 172 13.82 -10.71 6.54
CA VAL A 172 14.75 -9.86 7.30
C VAL A 172 15.81 -9.23 6.38
N ASP A 173 16.41 -9.98 5.47
CA ASP A 173 17.38 -9.46 4.51
C ASP A 173 16.72 -8.46 3.55
N ALA A 174 15.49 -8.70 3.12
CA ALA A 174 14.71 -7.74 2.34
C ALA A 174 14.45 -6.47 3.15
N TYR A 175 13.98 -6.59 4.40
CA TYR A 175 13.75 -5.48 5.31
C TYR A 175 15.01 -4.64 5.55
N VAL A 176 16.15 -5.28 5.82
CA VAL A 176 17.45 -4.61 6.01
C VAL A 176 17.91 -3.96 4.70
N SER A 177 17.71 -4.60 3.54
CA SER A 177 18.03 -3.99 2.25
C SER A 177 17.19 -2.73 1.99
N PHE A 178 15.88 -2.77 2.29
CA PHE A 178 14.97 -1.63 2.19
C PHE A 178 15.26 -0.53 3.21
N SER A 179 15.77 -0.87 4.38
CA SER A 179 16.02 0.08 5.47
C SER A 179 17.47 0.59 5.49
N SER A 180 18.42 -0.09 4.84
CA SER A 180 19.84 0.33 4.73
C SER A 180 20.04 1.61 3.90
N GLU A 181 19.01 2.10 3.21
CA GLU A 181 18.93 3.52 2.83
C GLU A 181 18.81 4.36 4.12
N SER A 182 19.93 4.84 4.65
CA SER A 182 19.97 5.76 5.78
C SER A 182 19.15 7.01 5.49
N ILE A 183 17.92 7.07 5.99
CA ILE A 183 17.12 8.29 6.00
C ILE A 183 17.45 8.99 7.30
N ALA A 184 18.32 10.01 7.24
CA ALA A 184 18.23 11.13 8.17
C ALA A 184 16.75 11.57 8.23
N ALA A 185 16.20 11.88 9.42
CA ALA A 185 14.81 12.28 9.60
C ALA A 185 14.36 13.12 8.38
N PRO A 186 13.32 12.69 7.64
CA PRO A 186 13.07 13.24 6.32
C PRO A 186 12.86 14.74 6.45
N THR A 187 13.82 15.51 5.93
CA THR A 187 13.71 16.96 5.80
C THR A 187 12.58 17.35 4.86
N ALA A 188 12.03 16.40 4.09
CA ALA A 188 10.87 16.60 3.22
C ALA A 188 9.80 15.50 3.39
N ILE A 189 8.56 15.89 3.68
CA ILE A 189 7.36 15.05 3.68
C ILE A 189 6.85 14.94 2.24
N THR A 190 6.98 13.76 1.64
CA THR A 190 6.38 13.48 0.33
C THR A 190 4.89 13.24 0.47
N THR A 191 4.07 14.04 -0.22
CA THR A 191 2.61 13.89 -0.25
C THR A 191 2.19 12.87 -1.32
N ASN A 192 0.90 12.59 -1.39
CA ASN A 192 0.29 11.90 -2.53
C ASN A 192 -0.42 12.85 -3.50
N LEU A 193 -0.13 14.15 -3.43
CA LEU A 193 -0.68 15.17 -4.31
C LEU A 193 0.36 15.50 -5.37
N GLN A 194 -0.03 15.33 -6.62
CA GLN A 194 0.78 15.74 -7.77
C GLN A 194 0.14 16.97 -8.39
N GLN A 195 0.89 18.05 -8.52
CA GLN A 195 0.40 19.26 -9.18
C GLN A 195 0.12 18.93 -10.66
N ILE A 196 -0.95 19.51 -11.21
CA ILE A 196 -1.29 19.36 -12.62
C ILE A 196 -1.38 20.72 -13.29
N HIS A 197 -0.89 20.80 -14.51
CA HIS A 197 -1.17 21.93 -15.39
C HIS A 197 -2.46 21.62 -16.15
N LEU A 198 -3.44 22.52 -16.01
CA LEU A 198 -4.68 22.43 -16.77
C LEU A 198 -4.44 22.90 -18.22
N PRO A 199 -5.17 22.36 -19.20
CA PRO A 199 -5.21 22.94 -20.54
C PRO A 199 -5.66 24.40 -20.51
N GLU A 200 -5.43 25.13 -21.59
CA GLU A 200 -5.92 26.52 -21.70
C GLU A 200 -7.43 26.56 -21.95
N ALA A 201 -7.96 25.62 -22.74
CA ALA A 201 -9.34 25.67 -23.24
C ALA A 201 -10.16 24.40 -22.99
N VAL A 202 -11.47 24.59 -22.87
CA VAL A 202 -12.48 23.53 -23.04
C VAL A 202 -13.35 23.89 -24.23
N TYR A 203 -13.56 22.94 -25.12
CA TYR A 203 -14.50 23.06 -26.23
C TYR A 203 -15.80 22.39 -25.86
N VAL A 204 -16.92 23.05 -26.16
CA VAL A 204 -18.27 22.54 -25.92
C VAL A 204 -19.11 22.68 -27.18
N ALA A 205 -19.98 21.71 -27.44
CA ALA A 205 -20.93 21.77 -28.56
C ALA A 205 -22.19 20.94 -28.26
N GLU A 206 -23.32 21.31 -28.87
CA GLU A 206 -24.57 20.56 -28.77
C GLU A 206 -24.53 19.27 -29.60
N LEU A 207 -25.03 18.16 -29.04
CA LEU A 207 -25.12 16.88 -29.73
C LEU A 207 -26.30 16.86 -30.71
N THR A 208 -26.05 16.41 -31.94
CA THR A 208 -27.05 16.30 -33.03
C THR A 208 -27.51 14.85 -33.29
N ILE A 209 -27.17 13.93 -32.40
CA ILE A 209 -27.43 12.50 -32.58
C ILE A 209 -28.89 12.11 -32.30
N ASP A 210 -29.46 11.28 -33.19
CA ASP A 210 -30.72 10.56 -32.94
C ASP A 210 -30.43 9.23 -32.23
N ASP A 211 -30.77 9.16 -30.95
CA ASP A 211 -30.57 7.97 -30.10
C ASP A 211 -31.13 6.69 -30.71
N LYS A 212 -32.33 6.75 -31.31
CA LYS A 212 -32.99 5.56 -31.88
C LYS A 212 -32.25 5.09 -33.11
N ALA A 213 -31.86 6.03 -33.98
CA ALA A 213 -31.08 5.74 -35.17
C ALA A 213 -29.71 5.15 -34.81
N VAL A 214 -28.99 5.77 -33.87
CA VAL A 214 -27.68 5.30 -33.39
C VAL A 214 -27.77 3.89 -32.82
N ILE A 215 -28.76 3.60 -31.96
CA ILE A 215 -28.93 2.25 -31.39
C ILE A 215 -29.24 1.22 -32.48
N ALA A 216 -30.06 1.57 -33.47
CA ALA A 216 -30.39 0.67 -34.58
C ALA A 216 -29.14 0.38 -35.44
N GLN A 217 -28.37 1.40 -35.78
CA GLN A 217 -27.13 1.26 -36.55
C GLN A 217 -26.07 0.48 -35.76
N ALA A 218 -25.91 0.75 -34.46
CA ALA A 218 -24.97 0.03 -33.61
C ALA A 218 -25.31 -1.47 -33.49
N LYS A 219 -26.60 -1.84 -33.47
CA LYS A 219 -27.02 -3.25 -33.53
C LYS A 219 -26.62 -3.92 -34.84
N ALA A 220 -26.75 -3.20 -35.96
CA ALA A 220 -26.48 -3.72 -37.29
C ALA A 220 -24.97 -3.80 -37.60
N GLN A 221 -24.21 -2.75 -37.27
CA GLN A 221 -22.82 -2.58 -37.71
C GLN A 221 -21.80 -2.91 -36.62
N LEU A 222 -22.10 -2.60 -35.35
CA LEU A 222 -21.18 -2.84 -34.22
C LEU A 222 -21.52 -4.12 -33.43
N GLY A 223 -22.56 -4.85 -33.84
CA GLY A 223 -23.01 -6.06 -33.14
C GLY A 223 -23.50 -5.81 -31.72
N TYR A 224 -23.96 -4.59 -31.39
CA TYR A 224 -24.43 -4.24 -30.06
C TYR A 224 -25.68 -5.04 -29.67
N ARG A 225 -25.65 -5.74 -28.53
CA ARG A 225 -26.78 -6.56 -28.03
C ARG A 225 -27.38 -6.07 -26.71
N GLY A 226 -26.86 -4.98 -26.17
CA GLY A 226 -27.25 -4.45 -24.86
C GLY A 226 -28.48 -3.55 -24.88
N LYS A 227 -28.84 -3.05 -23.70
CA LYS A 227 -29.72 -1.89 -23.52
C LYS A 227 -28.85 -0.70 -23.10
N ALA A 228 -28.92 0.41 -23.84
CA ALA A 228 -28.21 1.62 -23.47
C ALA A 228 -28.77 2.14 -22.14
N ARG A 229 -27.89 2.32 -21.14
CA ARG A 229 -28.25 2.88 -19.84
C ARG A 229 -27.66 4.29 -19.76
N GLY A 230 -28.47 5.28 -20.10
CA GLY A 230 -28.05 6.69 -20.17
C GLY A 230 -27.49 7.09 -21.53
N ARG A 231 -27.13 8.37 -21.66
CA ARG A 231 -26.80 9.01 -22.95
C ARG A 231 -25.32 8.80 -23.34
N ARG A 232 -24.38 8.73 -22.40
CA ARG A 232 -22.95 8.48 -22.68
C ARG A 232 -22.68 7.23 -23.55
N PRO A 233 -23.24 6.03 -23.29
CA PRO A 233 -23.04 4.88 -24.18
C PRO A 233 -23.56 5.11 -25.61
N ILE A 234 -24.63 5.91 -25.76
CA ILE A 234 -25.21 6.25 -27.07
C ILE A 234 -24.25 7.17 -27.83
N VAL A 235 -23.72 8.21 -27.18
CA VAL A 235 -22.69 9.08 -27.76
C VAL A 235 -21.46 8.27 -28.18
N LYS A 236 -20.98 7.34 -27.32
CA LYS A 236 -19.85 6.48 -27.70
C LYS A 236 -20.16 5.60 -28.91
N MET A 237 -21.37 5.05 -29.03
CA MET A 237 -21.78 4.30 -30.21
C MET A 237 -21.83 5.18 -31.46
N ALA A 238 -22.34 6.41 -31.36
CA ALA A 238 -22.36 7.36 -32.48
C ALA A 238 -20.94 7.70 -32.97
N LEU A 239 -20.01 7.93 -32.04
CA LEU A 239 -18.60 8.15 -32.34
C LEU A 239 -17.98 6.93 -33.04
N LEU A 240 -18.20 5.72 -32.51
CA LEU A 240 -17.67 4.48 -33.11
C LEU A 240 -18.23 4.20 -34.51
N LEU A 241 -19.50 4.54 -34.77
CA LEU A 241 -20.10 4.44 -36.11
C LEU A 241 -19.44 5.39 -37.12
N ASN A 242 -18.82 6.46 -36.65
CA ASN A 242 -18.02 7.41 -37.44
C ASN A 242 -16.50 7.14 -37.36
N ASP A 243 -16.09 5.94 -36.93
CA ASP A 243 -14.67 5.54 -36.77
C ASP A 243 -13.89 6.34 -35.72
N VAL A 244 -14.59 7.02 -34.81
CA VAL A 244 -13.98 7.84 -33.75
C VAL A 244 -13.80 7.02 -32.47
N HIS A 245 -12.54 6.76 -32.13
CA HIS A 245 -12.17 5.83 -31.06
C HIS A 245 -11.81 6.50 -29.72
N THR A 246 -11.63 7.83 -29.72
CA THR A 246 -11.22 8.60 -28.54
C THR A 246 -12.25 8.51 -27.42
N ASP A 247 -11.72 8.60 -26.21
CA ASP A 247 -12.44 8.56 -24.95
C ASP A 247 -12.29 9.86 -24.13
N ALA A 248 -11.58 10.86 -24.69
CA ALA A 248 -11.27 12.17 -24.13
C ALA A 248 -12.42 13.19 -24.27
N TRP A 249 -13.59 12.84 -23.74
CA TRP A 249 -14.78 13.70 -23.75
C TRP A 249 -15.73 13.39 -22.60
N VAL A 250 -16.57 14.38 -22.28
CA VAL A 250 -17.64 14.28 -21.28
C VAL A 250 -18.95 14.71 -21.90
N GLN A 251 -20.03 14.03 -21.58
CA GLN A 251 -21.39 14.42 -21.98
C GLN A 251 -22.13 14.93 -20.77
N HIS A 252 -22.70 16.14 -20.89
CA HIS A 252 -23.55 16.76 -19.87
C HIS A 252 -24.60 17.63 -20.58
N ASP A 253 -25.87 17.57 -20.16
CA ASP A 253 -26.99 18.37 -20.72
C ASP A 253 -27.04 18.49 -22.24
N ASN A 254 -27.07 17.34 -22.92
CA ASN A 254 -27.04 17.22 -24.38
C ASN A 254 -25.85 17.90 -25.09
N LYS A 255 -24.84 18.34 -24.34
CA LYS A 255 -23.58 18.85 -24.87
C LYS A 255 -22.47 17.84 -24.69
N ILE A 256 -21.47 17.95 -25.55
CA ILE A 256 -20.18 17.27 -25.39
C ILE A 256 -19.12 18.30 -25.05
N PHE A 257 -18.24 17.95 -24.11
CA PHE A 257 -17.10 18.75 -23.70
C PHE A 257 -15.81 17.98 -23.99
N SER A 258 -14.76 18.67 -24.41
CA SER A 258 -13.42 18.10 -24.60
C SER A 258 -12.34 19.17 -24.42
N PHE A 259 -11.12 18.77 -24.04
CA PHE A 259 -9.95 19.65 -24.14
C PHE A 259 -9.41 19.74 -25.57
N HIS A 260 -9.79 18.80 -26.43
CA HIS A 260 -9.41 18.81 -27.84
C HIS A 260 -10.38 19.70 -28.63
N ASP A 261 -9.84 20.47 -29.56
CA ASP A 261 -10.65 21.25 -30.50
C ASP A 261 -11.63 20.33 -31.25
N ILE A 262 -12.92 20.59 -31.06
CA ILE A 262 -14.00 19.75 -31.63
C ILE A 262 -13.96 19.82 -33.15
N GLU A 263 -13.73 20.99 -33.75
CA GLU A 263 -13.69 21.18 -35.22
C GLU A 263 -12.56 20.39 -35.86
N ARG A 264 -11.42 20.26 -35.16
CA ARG A 264 -10.22 19.58 -35.65
C ARG A 264 -10.13 18.12 -35.25
N SER A 265 -11.13 17.61 -34.52
CA SER A 265 -11.16 16.23 -34.06
C SER A 265 -12.34 15.46 -34.64
N GLY A 266 -12.34 14.14 -34.47
CA GLY A 266 -13.49 13.31 -34.89
C GLY A 266 -14.79 13.63 -34.14
N LEU A 267 -14.73 14.40 -33.04
CA LEU A 267 -15.92 14.77 -32.26
C LEU A 267 -16.91 15.63 -33.07
N VAL A 268 -16.44 16.35 -34.09
CA VAL A 268 -17.29 17.13 -35.02
C VAL A 268 -18.42 16.28 -35.64
N SER A 269 -18.20 14.96 -35.82
CA SER A 269 -19.14 14.05 -36.47
C SER A 269 -20.47 13.81 -35.72
N VAL A 270 -20.59 14.26 -34.47
CA VAL A 270 -21.77 14.00 -33.61
C VAL A 270 -22.38 15.26 -33.00
N VAL A 271 -21.92 16.44 -33.42
CA VAL A 271 -22.34 17.73 -32.86
C VAL A 271 -22.94 18.65 -33.92
N ASP A 272 -23.53 19.77 -33.51
CA ASP A 272 -23.83 20.89 -34.38
C ASP A 272 -22.60 21.77 -34.51
N GLU A 273 -21.99 21.82 -35.70
CA GLU A 273 -20.80 22.63 -35.99
C GLU A 273 -21.01 24.11 -35.66
N GLY A 274 -22.22 24.64 -35.84
CA GLY A 274 -22.53 26.04 -35.53
C GLY A 274 -22.63 26.34 -34.03
N SER A 275 -22.66 25.30 -33.18
CA SER A 275 -22.77 25.41 -31.72
C SER A 275 -21.43 25.24 -31.00
N ILE A 276 -20.33 25.07 -31.73
CA ILE A 276 -19.01 24.87 -31.14
C ILE A 276 -18.54 26.17 -30.49
N GLU A 277 -18.28 26.11 -29.19
CA GLU A 277 -17.78 27.22 -28.39
C GLU A 277 -16.46 26.82 -27.71
N ARG A 278 -15.49 27.75 -27.71
CA ARG A 278 -14.24 27.64 -26.93
C ARG A 278 -14.40 28.45 -25.65
N LEU A 279 -14.29 27.78 -24.51
CA LEU A 279 -14.29 28.36 -23.17
C LEU A 279 -12.87 28.33 -22.60
N GLU A 280 -12.54 29.25 -21.70
CA GLU A 280 -11.32 29.16 -20.91
C GLU A 280 -11.51 28.06 -19.85
N VAL A 281 -10.47 27.29 -19.52
CA VAL A 281 -10.61 26.26 -18.48
C VAL A 281 -10.96 26.87 -17.12
N SER A 282 -10.53 28.10 -16.85
CA SER A 282 -10.89 28.84 -15.64
C SER A 282 -12.40 29.06 -15.49
N ASP A 283 -13.15 29.17 -16.59
CA ASP A 283 -14.62 29.30 -16.55
C ASP A 283 -15.28 28.09 -15.85
N LEU A 284 -14.66 26.90 -15.96
CA LEU A 284 -15.10 25.71 -15.24
C LEU A 284 -14.38 25.54 -13.89
N ALA A 285 -13.09 25.85 -13.83
CA ALA A 285 -12.24 25.61 -12.66
C ALA A 285 -12.58 26.54 -11.47
N ASP A 286 -12.99 27.77 -11.76
CA ASP A 286 -13.32 28.84 -10.80
C ASP A 286 -14.83 29.05 -10.65
N SER A 287 -15.64 28.22 -11.33
CA SER A 287 -17.09 28.31 -11.28
C SER A 287 -17.63 28.07 -9.87
N THR A 288 -18.61 28.88 -9.46
CA THR A 288 -19.39 28.64 -8.25
C THR A 288 -20.38 27.49 -8.40
N GLU A 289 -20.71 27.12 -9.64
CA GLU A 289 -21.62 26.02 -9.95
C GLU A 289 -20.88 24.68 -9.86
N LEU A 290 -21.33 23.82 -8.97
CA LEU A 290 -20.68 22.53 -8.70
C LEU A 290 -20.64 21.62 -9.94
N ASP A 291 -21.63 21.73 -10.83
CA ASP A 291 -21.69 20.94 -12.06
C ASP A 291 -20.55 21.28 -13.03
N ASN A 292 -20.16 22.56 -13.15
CA ASN A 292 -19.04 22.97 -13.99
C ASN A 292 -17.71 22.40 -13.49
N VAL A 293 -17.48 22.48 -12.17
CA VAL A 293 -16.30 21.88 -11.52
C VAL A 293 -16.29 20.36 -11.69
N ASN A 294 -17.46 19.71 -11.62
CA ASN A 294 -17.60 18.27 -11.84
C ASN A 294 -17.35 17.87 -13.30
N ILE A 295 -17.78 18.68 -14.27
CA ILE A 295 -17.47 18.48 -15.69
C ILE A 295 -15.95 18.54 -15.89
N LEU A 296 -15.27 19.53 -15.32
CA LEU A 296 -13.81 19.62 -15.38
C LEU A 296 -13.13 18.38 -14.78
N LYS A 297 -13.53 17.92 -13.59
CA LYS A 297 -12.98 16.69 -12.98
C LYS A 297 -13.19 15.45 -13.86
N GLN A 298 -14.35 15.35 -14.51
CA GLN A 298 -14.64 14.27 -15.45
C GLN A 298 -13.81 14.38 -16.73
N LEU A 299 -13.55 15.59 -17.24
CA LEU A 299 -12.70 15.85 -18.39
C LEU A 299 -11.25 15.46 -18.09
N LEU A 300 -10.72 15.87 -16.93
CA LEU A 300 -9.39 15.47 -16.46
C LEU A 300 -9.25 13.94 -16.39
N SER A 301 -10.28 13.26 -15.86
CA SER A 301 -10.31 11.79 -15.81
C SER A 301 -10.39 11.15 -17.20
N ALA A 302 -11.17 11.73 -18.12
CA ALA A 302 -11.34 11.25 -19.48
C ALA A 302 -10.06 11.42 -20.32
N GLU A 303 -9.40 12.57 -20.19
CA GLU A 303 -8.12 12.88 -20.84
C GLU A 303 -7.02 11.97 -20.32
N THR A 304 -6.88 11.86 -19.00
CA THR A 304 -5.91 10.95 -18.36
C THR A 304 -6.10 9.52 -18.85
N ARG A 305 -7.35 9.07 -18.98
CA ARG A 305 -7.68 7.74 -19.53
C ARG A 305 -7.21 7.57 -20.97
N GLU A 306 -7.38 8.57 -21.83
CA GLU A 306 -6.94 8.52 -23.22
C GLU A 306 -5.41 8.51 -23.33
N GLN A 307 -4.72 9.36 -22.57
CA GLN A 307 -3.25 9.39 -22.50
C GLN A 307 -2.67 8.03 -22.03
N LEU A 308 -3.25 7.47 -20.97
CA LEU A 308 -2.80 6.22 -20.37
C LEU A 308 -3.08 4.98 -21.23
N LYS A 309 -4.14 5.02 -22.05
CA LYS A 309 -4.51 3.93 -22.97
C LYS A 309 -3.37 3.58 -23.93
N ARG A 310 -2.67 4.58 -24.47
CA ARG A 310 -1.50 4.41 -25.35
C ARG A 310 -0.33 3.71 -24.66
N ARG A 311 -0.23 3.88 -23.34
CA ARG A 311 0.82 3.27 -22.48
C ARG A 311 0.37 1.96 -21.86
N HIS A 312 -0.69 1.34 -22.39
CA HIS A 312 -1.27 0.09 -21.93
C HIS A 312 -1.69 0.11 -20.45
N VAL A 313 -2.12 1.26 -19.95
CA VAL A 313 -2.76 1.41 -18.65
C VAL A 313 -4.25 1.61 -18.88
N ARG A 314 -5.06 0.76 -18.24
CA ARG A 314 -6.51 0.67 -18.49
C ARG A 314 -7.26 1.19 -17.28
N MET A 315 -8.44 1.76 -17.50
CA MET A 315 -9.35 2.16 -16.42
C MET A 315 -10.43 1.10 -16.20
N GLN A 316 -10.67 0.71 -14.96
CA GLN A 316 -11.81 -0.12 -14.56
C GLN A 316 -13.05 0.78 -14.53
N THR A 317 -14.00 0.55 -15.44
CA THR A 317 -15.09 1.51 -15.72
C THR A 317 -16.15 1.65 -14.62
N LYS A 318 -16.27 0.68 -13.72
CA LYS A 318 -17.24 0.67 -12.61
C LYS A 318 -16.68 1.33 -11.34
N LEU A 319 -15.40 1.11 -11.04
CA LEU A 319 -14.74 1.55 -9.81
C LEU A 319 -13.85 2.78 -10.04
N GLY A 320 -13.47 3.08 -11.28
CA GLY A 320 -12.77 4.32 -11.63
C GLY A 320 -11.24 4.27 -11.52
N PHE A 321 -10.65 3.20 -10.97
CA PHE A 321 -9.19 3.08 -10.85
C PHE A 321 -8.51 2.68 -12.17
N PHE A 322 -7.23 3.02 -12.27
CA PHE A 322 -6.33 2.61 -13.35
C PHE A 322 -5.51 1.38 -12.97
N PHE A 323 -5.16 0.55 -13.94
CA PHE A 323 -4.30 -0.61 -13.74
C PHE A 323 -3.42 -0.90 -14.95
N PHE A 324 -2.18 -1.32 -14.69
CA PHE A 324 -1.22 -1.64 -15.74
C PHE A 324 -1.55 -2.97 -16.41
N GLY A 325 -1.64 -2.98 -17.74
CA GLY A 325 -1.81 -4.20 -18.55
C GLY A 325 -0.51 -4.65 -19.22
N PRO A 326 -0.51 -5.82 -19.86
CA PRO A 326 0.58 -6.22 -20.75
C PRO A 326 0.66 -5.29 -21.97
N THR A 327 1.87 -5.09 -22.50
CA THR A 327 2.12 -4.33 -23.74
C THR A 327 1.95 -5.21 -24.98
N VAL A 328 2.17 -6.52 -24.84
CA VAL A 328 2.01 -7.51 -25.91
C VAL A 328 1.24 -8.73 -25.43
N ASP A 329 0.50 -9.37 -26.33
CA ASP A 329 -0.27 -10.56 -26.02
C ASP A 329 0.63 -11.70 -25.52
N GLY A 330 0.19 -12.37 -24.45
CA GLY A 330 0.94 -13.46 -23.82
C GLY A 330 2.13 -13.04 -22.94
N GLN A 331 2.37 -11.73 -22.75
CA GLN A 331 3.41 -11.26 -21.82
C GLN A 331 3.17 -11.79 -20.39
N LEU A 332 4.19 -12.40 -19.79
CA LEU A 332 4.08 -12.98 -18.44
C LEU A 332 4.40 -11.98 -17.33
N GLU A 333 5.26 -11.01 -17.60
CA GLU A 333 5.58 -9.92 -16.67
C GLU A 333 5.87 -8.63 -17.42
N ARG A 334 5.51 -7.49 -16.82
CA ARG A 334 5.87 -6.14 -17.30
C ARG A 334 6.61 -5.39 -16.22
N LYS A 335 7.71 -4.77 -16.61
CA LYS A 335 8.58 -3.96 -15.76
C LYS A 335 8.76 -2.59 -16.41
N GLU A 336 8.72 -1.55 -15.59
CA GLU A 336 8.92 -0.15 -15.98
C GLU A 336 10.15 0.40 -15.28
N THR A 337 11.01 1.09 -16.02
CA THR A 337 12.14 1.82 -15.44
C THR A 337 11.64 3.18 -14.97
N TRP A 338 12.09 3.61 -13.80
CA TRP A 338 11.73 4.91 -13.25
C TRP A 338 12.87 5.54 -12.47
N ILE A 339 12.83 6.85 -12.29
CA ILE A 339 13.88 7.60 -11.60
C ILE A 339 13.27 8.23 -10.34
N GLY A 340 13.71 7.72 -9.18
CA GLY A 340 13.48 8.36 -7.89
C GLY A 340 14.70 9.20 -7.51
N LYS A 341 15.38 8.83 -6.42
CA LYS A 341 16.74 9.34 -6.12
C LYS A 341 17.79 8.76 -7.08
N LYS A 342 17.53 7.55 -7.57
CA LYS A 342 18.34 6.79 -8.53
C LYS A 342 17.40 6.03 -9.48
N SER A 343 17.94 5.58 -10.61
CA SER A 343 17.21 4.71 -11.53
C SER A 343 16.88 3.37 -10.86
N ALA A 344 15.65 2.92 -11.04
CA ALA A 344 15.13 1.68 -10.46
C ALA A 344 14.11 1.03 -11.42
N ILE A 345 13.77 -0.24 -11.17
CA ILE A 345 12.80 -0.99 -11.97
C ILE A 345 11.60 -1.36 -11.09
N ARG A 346 10.39 -1.09 -11.58
CA ARG A 346 9.13 -1.48 -10.95
C ARG A 346 8.45 -2.55 -11.79
N ARG A 347 8.15 -3.71 -11.21
CA ARG A 347 7.23 -4.66 -11.85
C ARG A 347 5.80 -4.17 -11.67
N VAL A 348 5.10 -3.94 -12.77
CA VAL A 348 3.74 -3.37 -12.79
C VAL A 348 2.67 -4.39 -13.19
N TYR A 349 3.08 -5.52 -13.76
CA TYR A 349 2.17 -6.61 -14.12
C TYR A 349 2.88 -7.96 -14.06
N GLU A 350 2.15 -9.00 -13.64
CA GLU A 350 2.64 -10.38 -13.56
C GLU A 350 1.49 -11.39 -13.71
N VAL A 351 1.74 -12.48 -14.44
CA VAL A 351 0.85 -13.65 -14.52
C VAL A 351 1.27 -14.68 -13.48
N LYS A 352 0.35 -15.03 -12.56
CA LYS A 352 0.56 -16.09 -11.58
C LYS A 352 -0.08 -17.39 -12.06
N HIS A 353 0.66 -18.49 -11.99
CA HIS A 353 0.19 -19.83 -12.36
C HIS A 353 -0.25 -20.64 -11.14
N GLN A 354 -1.10 -21.65 -11.36
CA GLN A 354 -1.61 -22.51 -10.28
C GLN A 354 -0.51 -23.44 -9.74
N ARG A 355 -0.44 -23.59 -8.41
CA ARG A 355 0.54 -24.47 -7.74
C ARG A 355 0.46 -25.94 -8.17
N LYS A 356 -0.76 -26.46 -8.37
CA LYS A 356 -1.02 -27.86 -8.75
C LYS A 356 -1.08 -28.08 -10.27
N GLY A 357 -0.94 -27.03 -11.07
CA GLY A 357 -1.09 -27.07 -12.53
C GLY A 357 -0.40 -25.86 -13.16
N PRO A 358 0.93 -25.85 -13.27
CA PRO A 358 1.72 -24.67 -13.65
C PRO A 358 1.46 -24.17 -15.07
N THR A 359 0.76 -24.94 -15.91
CA THR A 359 0.30 -24.53 -17.25
C THR A 359 -1.01 -23.73 -17.22
N LYS A 360 -1.70 -23.65 -16.08
CA LYS A 360 -2.95 -22.91 -15.92
C LYS A 360 -2.70 -21.62 -15.17
N VAL A 361 -3.17 -20.51 -15.73
CA VAL A 361 -3.19 -19.21 -15.05
C VAL A 361 -4.10 -19.30 -13.82
N ALA A 362 -3.59 -18.83 -12.68
CA ALA A 362 -4.35 -18.66 -11.45
C ALA A 362 -5.02 -17.27 -11.43
N HIS A 363 -4.22 -16.23 -11.67
CA HIS A 363 -4.67 -14.84 -11.80
C HIS A 363 -3.58 -13.98 -12.41
N HIS A 364 -3.95 -12.79 -12.84
CA HIS A 364 -3.06 -11.70 -13.20
C HIS A 364 -3.01 -10.69 -12.06
N GLN A 365 -1.81 -10.23 -11.73
CA GLN A 365 -1.54 -9.21 -10.74
C GLN A 365 -1.15 -7.92 -11.47
N HIS A 366 -1.82 -6.82 -11.14
CA HIS A 366 -1.63 -5.51 -11.76
C HIS A 366 -1.35 -4.48 -10.67
N LEU A 367 -0.30 -3.68 -10.82
CA LEU A 367 -0.22 -2.43 -10.07
C LEU A 367 -1.40 -1.57 -10.51
N SER A 368 -2.11 -0.98 -9.55
CA SER A 368 -3.26 -0.13 -9.82
C SER A 368 -3.15 1.17 -9.03
N PHE A 369 -3.92 2.17 -9.43
CA PHE A 369 -3.98 3.43 -8.72
C PHE A 369 -5.29 4.16 -9.01
N ASP A 370 -5.83 4.84 -8.00
CA ASP A 370 -6.91 5.80 -8.15
C ASP A 370 -6.33 7.20 -8.34
N LEU A 371 -7.04 8.02 -9.12
CA LEU A 371 -6.77 9.44 -9.27
C LEU A 371 -8.03 10.23 -8.93
N THR A 372 -7.89 11.18 -8.01
CA THR A 372 -8.94 12.16 -7.69
C THR A 372 -8.39 13.56 -7.95
N PHE A 373 -9.12 14.35 -8.73
CA PHE A 373 -8.72 15.73 -9.03
C PHE A 373 -9.36 16.69 -8.04
N THR A 374 -8.53 17.54 -7.42
CA THR A 374 -8.97 18.53 -6.44
C THR A 374 -8.23 19.84 -6.61
N ARG A 375 -8.89 20.93 -6.25
CA ARG A 375 -8.28 22.25 -6.14
C ARG A 375 -7.89 22.51 -4.69
N LEU A 376 -6.70 23.06 -4.46
CA LEU A 376 -6.24 23.52 -3.14
C LEU A 376 -5.61 24.90 -3.34
N GLY A 377 -6.21 25.93 -2.75
CA GLY A 377 -5.90 27.32 -3.09
C GLY A 377 -6.24 27.60 -4.56
N ASP A 378 -5.26 28.14 -5.28
CA ASP A 378 -5.36 28.50 -6.70
C ASP A 378 -4.83 27.41 -7.63
N GLU A 379 -4.32 26.30 -7.08
CA GLU A 379 -3.66 25.23 -7.83
C GLU A 379 -4.50 23.96 -7.87
N TRP A 380 -4.32 23.18 -8.94
CA TRP A 380 -4.98 21.90 -9.14
C TRP A 380 -4.03 20.73 -8.95
N TYR A 381 -4.56 19.68 -8.34
CA TYR A 381 -3.80 18.50 -7.95
C TYR A 381 -4.53 17.22 -8.35
N ALA A 382 -3.76 16.24 -8.79
CA ALA A 382 -4.16 14.85 -8.85
C ALA A 382 -3.70 14.14 -7.58
N GLN A 383 -4.66 13.68 -6.77
CA GLN A 383 -4.39 12.82 -5.63
C GLN A 383 -4.21 11.38 -6.10
N ILE A 384 -3.04 10.81 -5.81
CA ILE A 384 -2.67 9.45 -6.19
C ILE A 384 -2.92 8.50 -5.02
N VAL A 385 -3.63 7.40 -5.25
CA VAL A 385 -3.77 6.32 -4.27
C VAL A 385 -3.39 4.99 -4.92
N PRO A 386 -2.16 4.49 -4.71
CA PRO A 386 -1.73 3.22 -5.29
C PRO A 386 -2.37 2.02 -4.59
N SER A 387 -2.52 0.93 -5.33
CA SER A 387 -3.08 -0.33 -4.86
C SER A 387 -2.69 -1.48 -5.81
N TRP A 388 -3.33 -2.64 -5.65
CA TRP A 388 -3.21 -3.76 -6.57
C TRP A 388 -4.58 -4.21 -7.07
N TYR A 389 -4.62 -4.58 -8.34
CA TYR A 389 -5.78 -5.21 -8.96
C TYR A 389 -5.44 -6.64 -9.35
N TYR A 390 -6.39 -7.54 -9.10
CA TYR A 390 -6.26 -8.96 -9.41
C TYR A 390 -7.37 -9.35 -10.36
N SER A 391 -7.00 -9.83 -11.55
CA SER A 391 -7.94 -10.23 -12.60
C SER A 391 -7.75 -11.69 -12.98
N TYR A 392 -8.77 -12.34 -13.54
CA TYR A 392 -8.65 -13.74 -13.96
C TYR A 392 -8.20 -13.88 -15.43
N ASP A 393 -8.48 -12.89 -16.28
CA ASP A 393 -8.17 -12.88 -17.73
C ASP A 393 -7.35 -11.65 -18.17
N GLY A 394 -6.83 -10.86 -17.23
CA GLY A 394 -6.14 -9.59 -17.52
C GLY A 394 -7.08 -8.39 -17.58
N TYR A 395 -8.40 -8.59 -17.45
CA TYR A 395 -9.41 -7.53 -17.54
C TYR A 395 -10.41 -7.59 -16.39
N ARG A 396 -11.05 -8.75 -16.19
CA ARG A 396 -12.15 -8.94 -15.25
C ARG A 396 -11.66 -9.39 -13.88
N GLN A 397 -12.26 -8.81 -12.85
CA GLN A 397 -11.84 -9.01 -11.46
C GLN A 397 -11.86 -10.50 -11.10
N SER A 398 -10.81 -10.93 -10.41
CA SER A 398 -10.70 -12.29 -9.89
C SER A 398 -11.69 -12.50 -8.74
N ASN A 399 -12.26 -13.70 -8.65
CA ASN A 399 -13.11 -14.08 -7.51
C ASN A 399 -12.33 -14.08 -6.18
N TRP A 400 -11.00 -14.17 -6.22
CA TRP A 400 -10.11 -14.11 -5.05
C TRP A 400 -9.47 -12.74 -4.86
N HIS A 401 -9.99 -11.69 -5.52
CA HIS A 401 -9.39 -10.36 -5.49
C HIS A 401 -9.19 -9.83 -4.07
N ASP A 402 -10.22 -9.89 -3.23
CA ASP A 402 -10.18 -9.33 -1.88
C ASP A 402 -9.18 -10.07 -0.99
N ASP A 403 -9.13 -11.40 -1.07
CA ASP A 403 -8.17 -12.23 -0.32
C ASP A 403 -6.73 -11.93 -0.73
N LEU A 404 -6.47 -11.84 -2.04
CA LEU A 404 -5.14 -11.55 -2.59
C LEU A 404 -4.71 -10.11 -2.28
N LEU A 405 -5.61 -9.15 -2.39
CA LEU A 405 -5.35 -7.75 -2.04
C LEU A 405 -5.07 -7.59 -0.54
N SER A 406 -5.84 -8.28 0.31
CA SER A 406 -5.63 -8.31 1.75
C SER A 406 -4.26 -8.90 2.11
N GLN A 407 -3.85 -9.98 1.43
CA GLN A 407 -2.50 -10.55 1.57
C GLN A 407 -1.42 -9.56 1.15
N GLN A 408 -1.57 -8.93 -0.01
CA GLN A 408 -0.61 -7.97 -0.54
C GLN A 408 -0.44 -6.75 0.37
N LYS A 409 -1.55 -6.18 0.86
CA LYS A 409 -1.52 -5.02 1.78
C LYS A 409 -0.84 -5.33 3.11
N ARG A 410 -0.87 -6.58 3.58
CA ARG A 410 -0.12 -6.99 4.79
C ARG A 410 1.39 -6.99 4.60
N LEU A 411 1.86 -7.10 3.36
CA LEU A 411 3.28 -7.08 3.00
C LEU A 411 3.79 -5.66 2.72
N GLU A 412 2.90 -4.66 2.70
CA GLU A 412 3.22 -3.29 2.32
C GLU A 412 3.39 -2.39 3.55
N HIS A 413 4.56 -1.76 3.64
CA HIS A 413 4.85 -0.73 4.63
C HIS A 413 4.77 0.68 4.03
N ASN A 414 4.72 1.72 4.87
CA ASN A 414 4.62 3.12 4.45
C ASN A 414 5.68 3.52 3.40
N SER A 415 6.92 3.03 3.54
CA SER A 415 7.99 3.27 2.56
C SER A 415 7.72 2.65 1.20
N SER A 416 7.09 1.47 1.16
CA SER A 416 6.69 0.79 -0.07
C SER A 416 5.56 1.56 -0.77
N VAL A 417 4.54 1.98 0.01
CA VAL A 417 3.43 2.79 -0.49
C VAL A 417 3.94 4.13 -1.01
N ARG A 418 4.83 4.82 -0.27
CA ARG A 418 5.48 6.08 -0.73
C ARG A 418 6.22 5.88 -2.05
N ASN A 419 6.93 4.77 -2.20
CA ASN A 419 7.62 4.42 -3.42
C ASN A 419 6.68 4.12 -4.60
N MET A 420 5.48 3.57 -4.34
CA MET A 420 4.44 3.40 -5.36
C MET A 420 3.86 4.75 -5.79
N VAL A 421 3.56 5.65 -4.84
CA VAL A 421 3.11 7.02 -5.14
C VAL A 421 4.13 7.72 -6.02
N ARG A 422 5.42 7.73 -5.62
CA ARG A 422 6.51 8.35 -6.41
C ARG A 422 6.65 7.73 -7.80
N PHE A 423 6.51 6.41 -7.90
CA PHE A 423 6.54 5.71 -9.18
C PHE A 423 5.37 6.15 -10.08
N VAL A 424 4.14 6.19 -9.56
CA VAL A 424 2.96 6.60 -10.34
C VAL A 424 3.10 8.06 -10.76
N ALA A 425 3.53 8.94 -9.86
CA ALA A 425 3.77 10.35 -10.18
C ALA A 425 4.80 10.52 -11.30
N TYR A 426 5.95 9.85 -11.20
CA TYR A 426 6.97 9.82 -12.25
C TYR A 426 6.42 9.24 -13.55
N PHE A 427 5.66 8.15 -13.48
CA PHE A 427 5.08 7.53 -14.66
C PHE A 427 4.12 8.52 -15.36
N LEU A 428 3.25 9.20 -14.61
CA LEU A 428 2.31 10.19 -15.15
C LEU A 428 3.03 11.41 -15.76
N SER A 429 4.11 11.89 -15.14
CA SER A 429 4.86 13.06 -15.62
C SER A 429 5.76 12.78 -16.82
N THR A 430 5.98 11.52 -17.18
CA THR A 430 6.86 11.10 -18.29
C THR A 430 6.10 10.68 -19.54
N SER A 431 4.90 11.24 -19.76
CA SER A 431 4.17 11.01 -21.00
C SER A 431 4.90 11.61 -22.20
N ASP A 432 4.86 10.90 -23.34
CA ASP A 432 5.49 11.31 -24.61
C ASP A 432 4.93 12.62 -25.20
N ASP A 433 3.83 13.14 -24.64
CA ASP A 433 3.11 14.34 -25.09
C ASP A 433 3.53 15.61 -24.30
N ALA A 434 4.78 15.68 -23.83
CA ALA A 434 5.31 16.81 -23.03
C ALA A 434 5.30 18.17 -23.78
N GLU A 435 5.07 18.17 -25.09
CA GLU A 435 4.96 19.37 -25.94
C GLU A 435 3.50 19.72 -26.32
N SER A 436 2.49 19.04 -25.76
CA SER A 436 1.08 19.38 -26.01
C SER A 436 0.54 20.36 -24.97
N ASP A 437 -0.24 21.36 -25.39
CA ASP A 437 -0.96 22.32 -24.52
C ASP A 437 -2.14 21.68 -23.75
N LEU A 438 -2.10 20.37 -23.53
CA LEU A 438 -3.14 19.58 -22.86
C LEU A 438 -2.75 19.32 -21.38
N LEU A 439 -3.50 18.44 -20.71
CA LEU A 439 -3.29 18.09 -19.32
C LEU A 439 -1.89 17.51 -19.11
N HIS A 440 -1.11 18.14 -18.23
CA HIS A 440 0.24 17.70 -17.89
C HIS A 440 0.39 17.47 -16.37
N PHE A 441 0.95 16.32 -15.99
CA PHE A 441 1.27 15.99 -14.59
C PHE A 441 2.66 16.50 -14.23
N GLN A 442 2.74 17.39 -13.25
CA GLN A 442 4.01 18.01 -12.83
C GLN A 442 4.66 17.21 -11.68
N SER A 443 5.43 17.89 -10.83
CA SER A 443 6.10 17.28 -9.69
C SER A 443 5.11 16.90 -8.59
N LEU A 444 5.48 15.85 -7.84
CA LEU A 444 4.80 15.48 -6.60
C LEU A 444 5.11 16.54 -5.53
N VAL A 445 4.11 16.99 -4.79
CA VAL A 445 4.30 17.99 -3.73
C VAL A 445 5.11 17.37 -2.59
N GLU A 446 6.23 18.01 -2.24
CA GLU A 446 7.08 17.68 -1.10
C GLU A 446 7.14 18.91 -0.17
N PHE A 447 6.88 18.72 1.13
CA PHE A 447 6.97 19.78 2.14
C PHE A 447 8.26 19.66 2.92
N ASN A 448 9.07 20.71 2.97
CA ASN A 448 10.25 20.69 3.83
C ASN A 448 9.85 20.88 5.30
N ALA A 449 10.19 19.92 6.16
CA ALA A 449 9.88 19.95 7.58
C ALA A 449 10.78 20.92 8.39
N LEU A 450 11.76 21.57 7.75
CA LEU A 450 12.64 22.56 8.40
C LEU A 450 12.10 24.00 8.31
N ASP A 451 11.19 24.28 7.39
CA ASP A 451 10.67 25.64 7.17
C ASP A 451 9.50 25.97 8.12
N ALA A 452 9.02 25.00 8.91
CA ALA A 452 7.88 25.17 9.82
C ALA A 452 8.27 25.72 11.21
N ASP A 453 9.56 25.71 11.56
CA ASP A 453 10.03 26.15 12.89
C ASP A 453 10.43 27.65 12.91
N GLU A 454 10.47 28.34 11.76
CA GLU A 454 10.91 29.75 11.69
C GLU A 454 9.76 30.78 11.75
N GLU A 455 8.50 30.41 11.49
CA GLU A 455 7.39 31.38 11.45
C GLU A 455 6.58 31.51 12.76
N ASP A 456 6.72 30.60 13.73
CA ASP A 456 5.88 30.58 14.97
C ASP A 456 6.58 31.07 16.25
N VAL A 457 7.72 31.78 16.16
CA VAL A 457 8.43 32.36 17.34
C VAL A 457 8.37 33.90 17.39
N ALA A 458 7.61 34.54 16.51
CA ALA A 458 7.41 35.99 16.53
C ALA A 458 6.04 36.34 17.13
N ASP A 459 5.85 36.10 18.43
CA ASP A 459 4.98 36.90 19.32
C ASP A 459 4.93 36.26 20.72
N ALA A 460 6.02 36.42 21.48
CA ALA A 460 5.99 36.30 22.93
C ALA A 460 6.63 37.57 23.51
N GLU A 461 5.77 38.55 23.79
CA GLU A 461 6.11 39.76 24.54
C GLU A 461 6.90 39.41 25.81
N ALA A 462 8.10 39.97 25.95
CA ALA A 462 8.89 39.87 27.16
C ALA A 462 8.17 40.61 28.30
N PRO A 463 7.94 39.99 29.48
CA PRO A 463 7.37 40.70 30.60
C PRO A 463 8.38 41.70 31.17
N ALA A 464 7.91 42.94 31.32
CA ALA A 464 8.62 44.03 31.94
C ALA A 464 9.05 43.65 33.37
N ASN A 465 10.35 43.73 33.64
CA ASN A 465 10.93 43.51 34.95
C ASN A 465 10.84 44.81 35.75
N ASP A 466 9.77 44.92 36.53
CA ASP A 466 9.61 45.97 37.53
C ASP A 466 9.54 45.29 38.90
N MET A 467 10.54 45.57 39.75
CA MET A 467 10.42 45.77 41.20
C MET A 467 11.82 45.87 41.81
N ALA A 468 12.14 47.11 42.20
CA ALA A 468 13.27 47.52 43.00
C ALA A 468 13.06 47.22 44.51
N GLU A 469 14.13 47.48 45.26
CA GLU A 469 14.33 47.48 46.72
C GLU A 469 15.08 46.24 47.24
N GLY A 470 16.23 46.32 47.92
CA GLY A 470 16.91 47.44 48.58
C GLY A 470 17.40 46.97 49.96
N ALA A 471 18.63 47.36 50.32
CA ALA A 471 19.20 47.52 51.67
C ALA A 471 20.51 46.75 51.98
N ALA A 472 21.60 47.53 51.95
CA ALA A 472 22.56 47.79 53.03
C ALA A 472 23.29 46.60 53.73
N ALA A 473 24.61 46.53 53.55
CA ALA A 473 25.62 47.02 54.50
C ALA A 473 27.02 47.01 53.85
#